data_AF-A0A1B6JYX1-F1
#
_entry.id   AF-A0A1B6JYX1-F1
#
_cell.length_a   1.000
_cell.length_b   1.000
_cell.length_c   1.000
_cell.angle_alpha   90.00
_cell.angle_beta   90.00
_cell.angle_gamma   90.00
#
_symmetry.space_group_name_H-M   'P 1'
#
loop_
_entity.id
_entity.type
_entity.pdbx_description
1 polymer ?
#
loop_
_entity_poly.entity_id
_entity_poly.type
_entity_poly.pdbx_seq_one_letter_code
_entity_poly.pdbx_strand_id
1 'polypeptide(L)'
;LSQLLGDERANFILARSYLSRGHLAPDGDFLLGTWQHLAYFYINTAPQWQSINGGNWLKLETLVRNFASSVKQDFIVTTGTYGILELDDVYGYPQKIYLEPLQESIPVPLLLWKIVADPKKSSCIVFITHNNPFLTEKPSTVCNNICHDHGWPTDLDDVSKGYTYCCSYPEFKGVVDYAPDLDCRSILSNYYV
;
A
#
# COMPACT_ATOMS: atom_id res chain seq x y z
N LEU A 1 0.28 9.21 19.50
CA LEU A 1 -0.33 7.93 19.93
C LEU A 1 -0.80 7.95 21.39
N SER A 2 0.01 8.32 22.38
CA SER A 2 -0.44 8.37 23.79
C SER A 2 -1.73 9.15 24.01
N GLN A 3 -1.85 10.32 23.38
CA GLN A 3 -3.06 11.15 23.43
C GLN A 3 -4.29 10.49 22.79
N LEU A 4 -4.10 9.59 21.82
CA LEU A 4 -5.18 8.92 21.10
C LEU A 4 -5.58 7.61 21.79
N LEU A 5 -4.59 6.78 22.11
CA LEU A 5 -4.81 5.39 22.51
C LEU A 5 -4.68 5.18 24.03
N GLY A 6 -4.20 6.17 24.78
CA GLY A 6 -3.74 6.03 26.16
C GLY A 6 -2.27 5.57 26.24
N ASP A 7 -1.60 5.92 27.34
CA ASP A 7 -0.16 5.70 27.51
C ASP A 7 0.24 4.22 27.45
N GLU A 8 -0.51 3.34 28.11
CA GLU A 8 -0.20 1.91 28.13
C GLU A 8 -0.22 1.31 26.73
N ARG A 9 -1.29 1.57 25.97
CA ARG A 9 -1.47 1.07 24.60
C ARG A 9 -0.43 1.67 23.65
N ALA A 10 -0.19 2.97 23.75
CA ALA A 10 0.81 3.65 22.93
C ALA A 10 2.23 3.13 23.20
N ASN A 11 2.60 2.91 24.47
CA ASN A 11 3.90 2.36 24.84
C ASN A 11 4.07 0.93 24.33
N PHE A 12 3.03 0.09 24.44
CA PHE A 12 3.06 -1.27 23.90
C PHE A 12 3.32 -1.29 22.39
N ILE A 13 2.62 -0.43 21.64
CA ILE A 13 2.78 -0.30 20.19
C ILE A 13 4.18 0.22 19.84
N LEU A 14 4.59 1.34 20.43
CA LEU A 14 5.83 2.03 20.09
C LEU A 14 7.09 1.30 20.54
N ALA A 15 6.98 0.41 21.53
CA ALA A 15 8.10 -0.44 21.95
C ALA A 15 8.52 -1.47 20.88
N ARG A 16 7.65 -1.81 19.93
CA ARG A 16 7.86 -2.89 18.97
C ARG A 16 7.64 -2.48 17.51
N SER A 17 7.08 -1.29 17.28
CA SER A 17 6.71 -0.82 15.96
C SER A 17 6.87 0.69 15.86
N TYR A 18 7.12 1.16 14.66
CA TYR A 18 7.23 2.59 14.38
C TYR A 18 6.72 2.89 12.98
N LEU A 19 6.30 4.13 12.78
CA LEU A 19 5.96 4.66 11.47
C LEU A 19 7.23 5.14 10.78
N SER A 20 7.36 4.75 9.53
CA SER A 20 8.43 5.11 8.62
C SER A 20 7.87 6.00 7.51
N ARG A 21 8.78 6.60 6.74
CA ARG A 21 8.45 7.28 5.49
C ARG A 21 8.23 6.20 4.43
N GLY A 22 6.97 5.85 4.15
CA GLY A 22 6.62 4.95 3.06
C GLY A 22 6.62 5.72 1.74
N HIS A 23 7.60 5.45 0.87
CA HIS A 23 7.72 6.14 -0.42
C HIS A 23 6.62 5.67 -1.39
N LEU A 24 5.97 6.61 -2.09
CA LEU A 24 4.92 6.29 -3.07
C LEU A 24 5.52 5.94 -4.45
N ALA A 25 6.49 6.74 -4.90
CA ALA A 25 7.43 6.36 -5.95
C ALA A 25 8.74 5.88 -5.30
N PRO A 26 9.02 4.56 -5.28
CA PRO A 26 10.20 4.04 -4.60
C PRO A 26 11.48 4.39 -5.37
N ASP A 27 12.57 4.60 -4.65
CA ASP A 27 13.88 4.92 -5.25
C ASP A 27 14.37 3.83 -6.22
N GLY A 28 14.08 2.56 -5.93
CA GLY A 28 14.40 1.41 -6.78
C GLY A 28 13.78 1.43 -8.17
N ASP A 29 12.76 2.27 -8.44
CA ASP A 29 12.16 2.43 -9.76
C ASP A 29 12.91 3.47 -10.63
N PHE A 30 13.89 4.19 -10.06
CA PHE A 30 14.65 5.21 -10.76
C PHE A 30 16.07 4.76 -11.14
N LEU A 31 16.45 5.01 -12.39
CA LEU A 31 17.76 4.63 -12.94
C LEU A 31 18.91 5.51 -12.46
N LEU A 32 18.68 6.83 -12.36
CA LEU A 32 19.73 7.80 -12.03
C LEU A 32 19.73 8.11 -10.53
N GLY A 33 20.92 8.17 -9.92
CA GLY A 33 21.06 8.49 -8.49
C GLY A 33 20.45 9.84 -8.10
N THR A 34 20.46 10.82 -9.01
CA THR A 34 19.78 12.12 -8.80
C THR A 34 18.26 11.95 -8.69
N TRP A 35 17.66 11.04 -9.46
CA TRP A 35 16.23 10.75 -9.40
C TRP A 35 15.88 9.93 -8.16
N GLN A 36 16.74 8.99 -7.77
CA GLN A 36 16.62 8.26 -6.52
C GLN A 36 16.57 9.20 -5.32
N HIS A 37 17.44 10.23 -5.28
CA HIS A 37 17.38 11.25 -4.23
C HIS A 37 16.06 12.04 -4.20
N LEU A 38 15.41 12.26 -5.35
CA LEU A 38 14.10 12.93 -5.40
C LEU A 38 12.98 12.08 -4.75
N ALA A 39 13.13 10.76 -4.69
CA ALA A 39 12.16 9.88 -4.03
C ALA A 39 12.06 10.11 -2.51
N TYR A 40 13.08 10.71 -1.89
CA TYR A 40 13.16 10.91 -0.42
C TYR A 40 12.50 12.21 0.08
N PHE A 41 11.90 13.01 -0.80
CA PHE A 41 11.14 14.20 -0.37
C PHE A 41 9.80 13.81 0.27
N TYR A 42 9.40 14.53 1.32
CA TYR A 42 8.16 14.23 2.07
C TYR A 42 6.88 14.26 1.22
N ILE A 43 6.87 15.03 0.13
CA ILE A 43 5.74 15.05 -0.83
C ILE A 43 5.49 13.68 -1.46
N ASN A 44 6.51 12.82 -1.52
CA ASN A 44 6.44 11.46 -2.03
C ASN A 44 6.24 10.41 -0.93
N THR A 45 5.86 10.81 0.28
CA THR A 45 5.76 9.88 1.42
C THR A 45 4.39 9.88 2.06
N ALA A 46 3.97 8.70 2.52
CA ALA A 46 2.88 8.53 3.46
C ALA A 46 3.39 7.86 4.74
N PRO A 47 2.79 8.13 5.92
CA PRO A 47 3.14 7.40 7.13
C PRO A 47 2.83 5.90 6.97
N GLN A 48 3.84 5.04 7.03
CA GLN A 48 3.67 3.61 6.84
C GLN A 48 4.36 2.84 7.95
N TRP A 49 3.68 1.86 8.56
CA TRP A 49 4.29 1.04 9.59
C TRP A 49 5.48 0.29 9.01
N GLN A 50 6.62 0.31 9.71
CA GLN A 50 7.87 -0.22 9.15
C GLN A 50 7.76 -1.70 8.74
N SER A 51 7.06 -2.53 9.52
CA SER A 51 6.89 -3.95 9.19
C SER A 51 6.09 -4.16 7.90
N ILE A 52 5.26 -3.19 7.52
CA ILE A 52 4.51 -3.16 6.26
C ILE A 52 5.41 -2.66 5.13
N ASN A 53 6.05 -1.51 5.34
CA ASN A 53 6.94 -0.86 4.38
C ASN A 53 8.09 -1.80 3.95
N GLY A 54 8.86 -2.29 4.92
CA GLY A 54 9.92 -3.28 4.70
C GLY A 54 9.44 -4.72 4.55
N GLY A 55 8.12 -4.95 4.59
CA GLY A 55 7.50 -6.26 4.49
C GLY A 55 6.95 -6.53 3.10
N ASN A 56 5.65 -6.80 3.00
CA ASN A 56 5.01 -7.16 1.75
C ASN A 56 4.94 -5.99 0.76
N TRP A 57 5.00 -4.74 1.24
CA TRP A 57 5.07 -3.57 0.36
C TRP A 57 6.37 -3.55 -0.48
N LEU A 58 7.53 -3.71 0.17
CA LEU A 58 8.82 -3.82 -0.53
C LEU A 58 8.88 -5.04 -1.46
N LYS A 59 8.29 -6.16 -1.04
CA LYS A 59 8.19 -7.36 -1.91
C LYS A 59 7.35 -7.06 -3.15
N LEU A 60 6.20 -6.41 -3.00
CA LEU A 60 5.34 -6.01 -4.10
C LEU A 60 6.07 -5.10 -5.09
N GLU A 61 6.78 -4.08 -4.60
CA GLU A 61 7.57 -3.19 -5.47
C GLU A 61 8.63 -3.97 -6.26
N THR A 62 9.32 -4.88 -5.60
CA THR A 62 10.34 -5.74 -6.25
C THR A 62 9.73 -6.68 -7.27
N LEU A 63 8.56 -7.24 -6.96
CA LEU A 63 7.79 -8.12 -7.83
C LEU A 63 7.35 -7.39 -9.09
N VAL A 64 6.82 -6.16 -8.99
CA VAL A 64 6.40 -5.35 -10.14
C VAL A 64 7.61 -5.02 -11.03
N ARG A 65 8.76 -4.65 -10.45
CA ARG A 65 10.01 -4.42 -11.21
C ARG A 65 10.48 -5.67 -11.94
N ASN A 66 10.47 -6.82 -11.27
CA ASN A 66 10.89 -8.09 -11.86
C ASN A 66 9.94 -8.50 -13.00
N PHE A 67 8.63 -8.31 -12.81
CA PHE A 67 7.65 -8.56 -13.86
C PHE A 67 7.92 -7.69 -15.09
N ALA A 68 8.08 -6.37 -14.93
CA ALA A 68 8.44 -5.45 -16.01
C ALA A 68 9.69 -5.89 -16.79
N SER A 69 10.73 -6.29 -16.06
CA SER A 69 11.96 -6.82 -16.65
C SER A 69 11.73 -8.13 -17.43
N SER A 70 10.97 -9.07 -16.86
CA SER A 70 10.70 -10.38 -17.46
C SER A 70 9.93 -10.29 -18.78
N VAL A 71 8.94 -9.40 -18.86
CA VAL A 71 8.11 -9.21 -20.06
C VAL A 71 8.67 -8.13 -21.00
N LYS A 72 9.76 -7.45 -20.60
CA LYS A 72 10.41 -6.37 -21.35
C LYS A 72 9.43 -5.27 -21.79
N GLN A 73 8.61 -4.83 -20.85
CA GLN A 73 7.52 -3.89 -21.10
C GLN A 73 7.59 -2.72 -20.12
N ASP A 74 7.30 -1.52 -20.64
CA ASP A 74 7.14 -0.33 -19.82
C ASP A 74 5.72 -0.28 -19.26
N PHE A 75 5.62 -0.09 -17.95
CA PHE A 75 4.36 0.09 -17.24
C PHE A 75 4.25 1.51 -16.68
N ILE A 76 3.02 2.02 -16.61
CA ILE A 76 2.70 3.20 -15.84
C ILE A 76 2.27 2.74 -14.46
N VAL A 77 3.04 3.10 -13.43
CA VAL A 77 2.75 2.75 -12.04
C VAL A 77 2.27 3.99 -11.31
N THR A 78 1.08 3.90 -10.71
CA THR A 78 0.52 4.96 -9.86
C THR A 78 0.33 4.41 -8.46
N THR A 79 0.84 5.11 -7.45
CA THR A 79 0.71 4.72 -6.05
C THR A 79 -0.05 5.80 -5.28
N GLY A 80 -0.83 5.40 -4.29
CA GLY A 80 -1.43 6.34 -3.35
C GLY A 80 -1.95 5.66 -2.09
N THR A 81 -2.78 6.37 -1.36
CA THR A 81 -3.35 5.93 -0.09
C THR A 81 -4.87 6.00 -0.12
N TYR A 82 -5.53 5.28 0.79
CA TYR A 82 -6.98 5.35 0.99
C TYR A 82 -7.36 5.15 2.45
N GLY A 83 -8.36 5.90 2.91
CA GLY A 83 -8.87 5.85 4.28
C GLY A 83 -7.86 6.31 5.33
N ILE A 84 -8.29 6.27 6.59
CA ILE A 84 -7.46 6.58 7.76
C ILE A 84 -7.44 5.34 8.65
N LEU A 85 -6.24 4.93 9.08
CA LEU A 85 -6.09 3.81 10.00
C LEU A 85 -6.79 4.13 11.31
N GLU A 86 -7.58 3.19 11.80
CA GLU A 86 -8.17 3.22 13.13
C GLU A 86 -7.56 2.12 14.00
N LEU A 87 -7.22 2.46 15.24
CA LEU A 87 -6.77 1.51 16.25
C LEU A 87 -7.55 1.71 17.54
N ASP A 88 -7.87 0.62 18.22
CA ASP A 88 -8.58 0.70 19.50
C ASP A 88 -7.71 1.32 20.60
N ASP A 89 -8.32 2.24 21.33
CA ASP A 89 -7.77 2.78 22.58
C ASP A 89 -7.85 1.76 23.74
N VAL A 90 -7.37 2.17 24.92
CA VAL A 90 -7.43 1.34 26.14
C VAL A 90 -8.85 0.93 26.57
N TYR A 91 -9.89 1.59 26.06
CA TYR A 91 -11.30 1.27 26.36
C TYR A 91 -11.97 0.47 25.24
N GLY A 92 -11.25 0.15 24.15
CA GLY A 92 -11.78 -0.59 23.02
C GLY A 92 -12.55 0.29 22.02
N TYR A 93 -12.42 1.62 22.08
CA TYR A 93 -13.03 2.48 21.07
C TYR A 93 -12.03 2.76 19.92
N PRO A 94 -12.48 2.68 18.66
CA PRO A 94 -11.62 2.93 17.51
C PRO A 94 -11.24 4.41 17.43
N GLN A 95 -9.94 4.67 17.31
CA GLN A 95 -9.38 6.02 17.18
C GLN A 95 -8.61 6.16 15.87
N LYS A 96 -8.92 7.21 15.12
CA LYS A 96 -8.19 7.57 13.90
C LYS A 96 -6.77 8.00 14.23
N ILE A 97 -5.81 7.51 13.44
CA ILE A 97 -4.39 7.73 13.71
C ILE A 97 -3.84 8.83 12.82
N TYR A 98 -3.28 9.86 13.46
CA TYR A 98 -2.59 10.99 12.84
C TYR A 98 -1.19 11.14 13.44
N LEU A 99 -0.24 11.69 12.67
CA LEU A 99 1.07 12.04 13.22
C LEU A 99 1.00 13.24 14.15
N GLU A 100 0.08 14.17 13.90
CA GLU A 100 -0.27 15.27 14.80
C GLU A 100 -1.75 15.18 15.19
N PRO A 101 -2.06 14.49 16.30
CA PRO A 101 -3.43 14.19 16.71
C PRO A 101 -4.29 15.42 17.01
N LEU A 102 -3.74 16.48 17.58
CA LEU A 102 -4.54 17.62 18.04
C LEU A 102 -5.10 18.44 16.87
N GLN A 103 -4.38 18.47 15.76
CA GLN A 103 -4.78 19.17 14.53
C GLN A 103 -5.36 18.21 13.49
N GLU A 104 -5.44 16.91 13.80
CA GLU A 104 -5.80 15.85 12.86
C GLU A 104 -5.01 15.96 11.54
N SER A 105 -3.73 16.31 11.64
CA SER A 105 -2.89 16.57 10.47
C SER A 105 -1.95 15.39 10.19
N ILE A 106 -1.73 15.13 8.90
CA ILE A 106 -0.96 14.00 8.39
C ILE A 106 -1.58 12.66 8.85
N PRO A 107 -2.65 12.20 8.19
CA PRO A 107 -3.29 10.93 8.53
C PRO A 107 -2.37 9.75 8.23
N VAL A 108 -2.40 8.74 9.11
CA VAL A 108 -1.84 7.43 8.80
C VAL A 108 -2.88 6.70 7.95
N PRO A 109 -2.57 6.35 6.68
CA PRO A 109 -3.54 5.76 5.78
C PRO A 109 -3.95 4.35 6.24
N LEU A 110 -5.21 3.97 6.00
CA LEU A 110 -5.69 2.61 6.24
C LEU A 110 -5.08 1.64 5.21
N LEU A 111 -5.11 2.05 3.94
CA LEU A 111 -4.64 1.27 2.80
C LEU A 111 -3.58 2.06 2.02
N LEU A 112 -2.59 1.34 1.52
CA LEU A 112 -1.78 1.79 0.38
C LEU A 112 -2.24 1.03 -0.86
N TRP A 113 -2.23 1.69 -2.00
CA TRP A 113 -2.59 1.07 -3.27
C TRP A 113 -1.57 1.37 -4.36
N LYS A 114 -1.43 0.45 -5.31
CA LYS A 114 -0.54 0.57 -6.48
C LYS A 114 -1.24 0.03 -7.73
N ILE A 115 -1.53 0.91 -8.67
CA ILE A 115 -2.02 0.56 -10.01
C ILE A 115 -0.82 0.28 -10.90
N VAL A 116 -0.82 -0.87 -11.57
CA VAL A 116 0.16 -1.20 -12.61
C VAL A 116 -0.60 -1.29 -13.94
N ALA A 117 -0.32 -0.37 -14.85
CA ALA A 117 -0.99 -0.27 -16.14
C ALA A 117 -0.03 -0.53 -17.30
N ASP A 118 -0.44 -1.42 -18.21
CA ASP A 118 0.20 -1.60 -19.52
C ASP A 118 -0.50 -0.71 -20.56
N PRO A 119 0.12 0.40 -20.97
CA PRO A 119 -0.49 1.31 -21.94
C PRO A 119 -0.60 0.68 -23.35
N LYS A 120 0.19 -0.35 -23.68
CA LYS A 120 0.12 -0.99 -25.01
C LYS A 120 -1.10 -1.91 -25.14
N LYS A 121 -1.56 -2.48 -24.02
CA LYS A 121 -2.67 -3.44 -23.99
C LYS A 121 -3.93 -2.88 -23.34
N SER A 122 -3.87 -1.65 -22.82
CA SER A 122 -4.91 -1.04 -22.00
C SER A 122 -5.34 -2.01 -20.88
N SER A 123 -4.36 -2.65 -20.23
CA SER A 123 -4.59 -3.67 -19.20
C SER A 123 -4.03 -3.24 -17.87
N CYS A 124 -4.76 -3.44 -16.79
CA CYS A 124 -4.36 -2.96 -15.47
C CYS A 124 -4.60 -4.00 -14.37
N ILE A 125 -3.81 -3.92 -13.32
CA ILE A 125 -4.05 -4.59 -12.03
C ILE A 125 -3.85 -3.56 -10.92
N VAL A 126 -4.62 -3.65 -9.85
CA VAL A 126 -4.42 -2.80 -8.66
C VAL A 126 -4.05 -3.67 -7.49
N PHE A 127 -2.95 -3.36 -6.82
CA PHE A 127 -2.59 -3.99 -5.56
C PHE A 127 -2.99 -3.10 -4.40
N ILE A 128 -3.58 -3.69 -3.37
CA ILE A 128 -3.99 -3.01 -2.14
C ILE A 128 -3.25 -3.65 -0.98
N THR A 129 -2.69 -2.86 -0.07
CA THR A 129 -1.99 -3.33 1.14
C THR A 129 -2.54 -2.64 2.37
N HIS A 130 -2.93 -3.42 3.38
CA HIS A 130 -3.33 -2.86 4.68
C HIS A 130 -2.14 -2.33 5.46
N ASN A 131 -2.24 -1.09 5.93
CA ASN A 131 -1.23 -0.44 6.77
C ASN A 131 -1.52 -0.68 8.26
N ASN A 132 -1.77 -1.93 8.65
CA ASN A 132 -2.06 -2.28 10.04
C ASN A 132 -1.30 -3.57 10.44
N PRO A 133 -0.16 -3.46 11.15
CA PRO A 133 0.62 -4.61 11.57
C PRO A 133 0.03 -5.35 12.78
N PHE A 134 -1.06 -4.82 13.36
CA PHE A 134 -1.69 -5.36 14.57
C PHE A 134 -2.88 -6.28 14.26
N LEU A 135 -3.16 -6.51 12.98
CA LEU A 135 -4.16 -7.48 12.54
C LEU A 135 -3.76 -8.90 12.96
N THR A 136 -4.69 -9.66 13.52
CA THR A 136 -4.51 -11.07 13.87
C THR A 136 -5.11 -12.03 12.83
N GLU A 137 -5.94 -11.50 11.93
CA GLU A 137 -6.62 -12.24 10.88
C GLU A 137 -6.73 -11.39 9.60
N LYS A 138 -7.12 -12.04 8.49
CA LYS A 138 -7.27 -11.36 7.20
C LYS A 138 -8.40 -10.33 7.28
N PRO A 139 -8.14 -9.04 7.02
CA PRO A 139 -9.15 -8.01 7.08
C PRO A 139 -10.11 -8.11 5.89
N SER A 140 -11.25 -7.42 5.97
CA SER A 140 -12.16 -7.24 4.83
C SER A 140 -11.46 -6.50 3.69
N THR A 141 -11.66 -6.98 2.46
CA THR A 141 -11.12 -6.35 1.25
C THR A 141 -12.12 -5.35 0.67
N VAL A 142 -11.61 -4.33 -0.04
CA VAL A 142 -12.46 -3.33 -0.73
C VAL A 142 -12.94 -3.80 -2.11
N CYS A 143 -12.50 -4.97 -2.54
CA CYS A 143 -12.78 -5.57 -3.84
C CYS A 143 -12.67 -7.10 -3.74
N ASN A 144 -13.05 -7.81 -4.80
CA ASN A 144 -12.75 -9.22 -4.92
C ASN A 144 -11.25 -9.43 -5.15
N ASN A 145 -10.63 -10.32 -4.38
CA ASN A 145 -9.21 -10.62 -4.56
C ASN A 145 -9.00 -11.49 -5.81
N ILE A 146 -8.46 -10.90 -6.86
CA ILE A 146 -8.25 -11.57 -8.15
C ILE A 146 -6.78 -11.95 -8.42
N CYS A 147 -5.91 -11.97 -7.39
CA CYS A 147 -4.48 -12.24 -7.60
C CYS A 147 -4.25 -13.61 -8.26
N HIS A 148 -4.82 -14.65 -7.65
CA HIS A 148 -4.65 -16.05 -8.10
C HIS A 148 -5.11 -16.23 -9.56
N ASP A 149 -6.29 -15.72 -9.89
CA ASP A 149 -6.93 -15.93 -11.19
C ASP A 149 -6.14 -15.27 -12.35
N HIS A 150 -5.32 -14.27 -12.02
CA HIS A 150 -4.49 -13.54 -12.98
C HIS A 150 -2.99 -13.79 -12.81
N GLY A 151 -2.59 -14.86 -12.12
CA GLY A 151 -1.18 -15.27 -12.01
C GLY A 151 -0.32 -14.36 -11.12
N TRP A 152 -0.94 -13.51 -10.30
CA TRP A 152 -0.23 -12.70 -9.33
C TRP A 152 -0.01 -13.47 -8.02
N PRO A 153 1.17 -13.32 -7.38
CA PRO A 153 1.48 -14.03 -6.15
C PRO A 153 0.47 -13.83 -5.03
N THR A 154 0.14 -14.93 -4.36
CA THR A 154 -0.81 -14.99 -3.23
C THR A 154 -0.12 -15.10 -1.87
N ASP A 155 1.22 -15.12 -1.84
CA ASP A 155 2.05 -15.26 -0.65
C ASP A 155 2.34 -13.91 0.05
N LEU A 156 1.73 -12.82 -0.43
CA LEU A 156 1.73 -11.52 0.21
C LEU A 156 0.58 -11.38 1.23
N ASP A 157 0.25 -12.46 1.94
CA ASP A 157 -0.91 -12.55 2.83
C ASP A 157 -0.59 -12.53 4.33
N ASP A 158 0.70 -12.44 4.70
CA ASP A 158 1.16 -12.21 6.08
C ASP A 158 0.68 -10.84 6.59
N VAL A 159 -0.37 -10.85 7.40
CA VAL A 159 -1.03 -9.65 7.92
C VAL A 159 -0.09 -8.75 8.74
N SER A 160 0.89 -9.34 9.44
CA SER A 160 1.87 -8.59 10.24
C SER A 160 2.85 -7.77 9.40
N LYS A 161 2.99 -8.16 8.12
CA LYS A 161 3.86 -7.53 7.11
C LYS A 161 3.08 -6.78 6.03
N GLY A 162 1.77 -6.64 6.21
CA GLY A 162 0.87 -5.99 5.26
C GLY A 162 0.12 -7.02 4.44
N TYR A 163 -1.14 -7.24 4.78
CA TYR A 163 -2.01 -8.04 3.94
C TYR A 163 -2.20 -7.35 2.60
N THR A 164 -1.73 -8.00 1.53
CA THR A 164 -1.78 -7.49 0.16
C THR A 164 -2.66 -8.38 -0.72
N TYR A 165 -3.50 -7.75 -1.53
CA TYR A 165 -4.40 -8.42 -2.47
C TYR A 165 -4.57 -7.61 -3.76
N CYS A 166 -5.21 -8.20 -4.77
CA CYS A 166 -5.34 -7.62 -6.10
C CYS A 166 -6.81 -7.30 -6.40
N CYS A 167 -7.06 -6.14 -6.99
CA CYS A 167 -8.36 -5.71 -7.48
C CYS A 167 -8.31 -5.49 -8.99
N SER A 168 -9.48 -5.58 -9.62
CA SER A 168 -9.69 -4.95 -10.92
C SER A 168 -9.68 -3.42 -10.78
N TYR A 169 -9.25 -2.71 -11.81
CA TYR A 169 -9.27 -1.24 -11.80
C TYR A 169 -10.70 -0.67 -11.61
N PRO A 170 -11.76 -1.18 -12.27
CA PRO A 170 -13.12 -0.69 -12.05
C PRO A 170 -13.64 -0.85 -10.63
N GLU A 171 -13.43 -2.02 -9.98
CA GLU A 171 -13.85 -2.21 -8.58
C GLU A 171 -13.08 -1.26 -7.65
N PHE A 172 -11.76 -1.14 -7.83
CA PHE A 172 -10.92 -0.22 -7.07
C PHE A 172 -11.36 1.24 -7.24
N LYS A 173 -11.58 1.70 -8.48
CA LYS A 173 -11.98 3.07 -8.80
C LYS A 173 -13.37 3.41 -8.27
N GLY A 174 -14.25 2.41 -8.11
CA GLY A 174 -15.54 2.56 -7.42
C GLY A 174 -15.41 2.87 -5.92
N VAL A 175 -14.25 2.56 -5.31
CA VAL A 175 -13.94 2.84 -3.90
C VAL A 175 -13.04 4.07 -3.76
N VAL A 176 -12.05 4.21 -4.63
CA VAL A 176 -11.05 5.29 -4.65
C VAL A 176 -11.32 6.17 -5.88
N ASP A 177 -12.38 6.97 -5.79
CA ASP A 177 -12.90 7.78 -6.90
C ASP A 177 -11.91 8.85 -7.41
N TYR A 178 -11.02 9.33 -6.54
CA TYR A 178 -9.97 10.30 -6.85
C TYR A 178 -8.70 9.70 -7.47
N ALA A 179 -8.62 8.37 -7.62
CA ALA A 179 -7.54 7.76 -8.40
C ALA A 179 -7.52 8.33 -9.84
N PRO A 180 -6.39 8.39 -10.55
CA PRO A 180 -6.39 8.94 -11.92
C PRO A 180 -7.24 8.07 -12.86
N ASP A 181 -7.84 8.71 -13.87
CA ASP A 181 -8.52 8.03 -14.95
C ASP A 181 -7.49 7.43 -15.92
N LEU A 182 -7.51 6.10 -16.05
CA LEU A 182 -6.56 5.34 -16.86
C LEU A 182 -7.32 4.46 -17.86
N ASP A 183 -6.71 4.20 -19.01
CA ASP A 183 -7.26 3.30 -20.03
C ASP A 183 -7.06 1.82 -19.63
N CYS A 184 -7.95 1.32 -18.75
CA CYS A 184 -7.91 -0.03 -18.18
C CYS A 184 -9.11 -0.86 -18.65
N ARG A 185 -9.05 -1.40 -19.87
CA ARG A 185 -10.12 -2.18 -20.51
C ARG A 185 -10.06 -3.67 -20.21
N SER A 186 -8.90 -4.16 -19.76
CA SER A 186 -8.68 -5.57 -19.43
C SER A 186 -7.81 -5.72 -18.18
N ILE A 187 -7.71 -6.95 -17.65
CA ILE A 187 -6.89 -7.23 -16.47
C ILE A 187 -5.45 -7.57 -16.89
N LEU A 188 -4.47 -6.89 -16.30
CA LEU A 188 -3.06 -7.22 -16.46
C LEU A 188 -2.78 -8.52 -15.70
N SER A 189 -2.38 -9.56 -16.43
CA SER A 189 -2.11 -10.90 -15.88
C SER A 189 -0.63 -11.25 -15.96
N ASN A 190 -0.15 -12.00 -14.97
CA ASN A 190 1.22 -12.47 -14.84
C ASN A 190 1.31 -13.99 -15.10
N TYR A 191 1.05 -14.42 -16.34
CA TYR A 191 1.16 -15.82 -16.74
C TYR A 191 2.55 -16.20 -17.31
N TYR A 192 3.55 -15.33 -17.15
CA TYR A 192 4.90 -15.53 -17.69
C TYR A 192 5.86 -16.20 -16.69
N VAL A 193 5.32 -16.85 -15.66
CA VAL A 193 6.05 -17.67 -14.69
C VAL A 193 5.61 -19.12 -14.81
#